data_AF-A0A4S8NU48-F1
#
_entry.id   AF-A0A4S8NU48-F1
#
_cell.length_a   1.000
_cell.length_b   1.000
_cell.length_c   1.000
_cell.angle_alpha   90.00
_cell.angle_beta   90.00
_cell.angle_gamma   90.00
#
_symmetry.space_group_name_H-M   'P 1'
#
loop_
_entity.id
_entity.type
_entity.pdbx_description
1 polymer ?
#
loop_
_entity_poly.entity_id
_entity_poly.type
_entity_poly.pdbx_seq_one_letter_code
_entity_poly.pdbx_strand_id
1 'polypeptide(L)'
;MSYSRDEIPMIADEYVIGLLDATEAAKVELEAERDPELRAAVAASRERFLPLDELAPPLPTNEALWQRIEAALPPQSGMASASAAPSPANDNKSARRWKPIALAAMAASLLLAVSLGFSLLRTQEPLVIAVLVNESGEVQAVVEDFGNQRAMVRMLADYDVAPDKTIQVWTLPSKETGPVSLGLIEQARSTTLDGPSLPSPRGDQLYEITLEPAGGSPTGRPTGPILAKGLAKLPL
;
A
#
# COMPACT_ATOMS: atom_id res chain seq x y z
N MET A 1 -32.55 -5.65 -39.54
CA MET A 1 -32.26 -6.93 -38.86
C MET A 1 -33.01 -7.97 -39.65
N SER A 2 -32.31 -8.70 -40.53
CA SER A 2 -32.94 -9.62 -41.49
C SER A 2 -33.21 -11.01 -40.93
N TYR A 3 -32.58 -11.36 -39.80
CA TYR A 3 -32.77 -12.64 -39.09
C TYR A 3 -33.33 -12.38 -37.70
N SER A 4 -34.21 -13.27 -37.22
CA SER A 4 -34.62 -13.26 -35.81
C SER A 4 -33.45 -13.66 -34.91
N ARG A 5 -33.35 -13.11 -33.70
CA ARG A 5 -32.26 -13.45 -32.77
C ARG A 5 -32.17 -14.95 -32.46
N ASP A 6 -33.31 -15.62 -32.43
CA ASP A 6 -33.38 -17.06 -32.18
C ASP A 6 -32.88 -17.90 -33.37
N GLU A 7 -32.84 -17.32 -34.58
CA GLU A 7 -32.40 -17.97 -35.82
C GLU A 7 -30.91 -17.76 -36.12
N ILE A 8 -30.30 -16.72 -35.53
CA ILE A 8 -28.89 -16.34 -35.75
C ILE A 8 -27.91 -17.52 -35.53
N PRO A 9 -28.04 -18.35 -34.47
CA PRO A 9 -27.13 -19.47 -34.28
C PRO A 9 -27.24 -20.53 -35.40
N MET A 10 -28.45 -20.79 -35.87
CA MET A 10 -28.72 -21.80 -36.88
C MET A 10 -28.19 -21.37 -38.25
N ILE A 11 -28.48 -20.14 -38.68
CA ILE A 11 -27.99 -19.61 -39.96
C ILE A 11 -26.46 -19.47 -39.97
N ALA A 12 -25.85 -19.15 -38.82
CA ALA A 12 -24.40 -19.12 -38.67
C ALA A 12 -23.77 -20.50 -38.86
N ASP A 13 -24.38 -21.56 -38.30
CA ASP A 13 -23.94 -22.93 -38.51
C ASP A 13 -24.07 -23.33 -39.97
N GLU A 14 -25.26 -23.19 -40.57
CA GLU A 14 -25.50 -23.51 -41.99
C GLU A 14 -24.52 -22.79 -42.93
N TYR A 15 -24.21 -21.53 -42.64
CA TYR A 15 -23.20 -20.77 -43.39
C TYR A 15 -21.80 -21.38 -43.26
N VAL A 16 -21.35 -21.70 -42.04
CA VAL A 16 -19.98 -22.20 -41.80
C VAL A 16 -19.77 -23.59 -42.37
N ILE A 17 -20.75 -24.49 -42.26
CA ILE A 17 -20.66 -25.83 -42.87
C ILE A 17 -21.01 -25.85 -44.37
N GLY A 18 -21.30 -24.69 -44.96
CA GLY A 18 -21.50 -24.53 -46.41
C GLY A 18 -22.82 -25.11 -46.93
N LEU A 19 -23.88 -25.11 -46.12
CA LEU A 19 -25.22 -25.56 -46.52
C LEU A 19 -26.04 -24.49 -47.26
N LEU A 20 -25.62 -23.23 -47.20
CA LEU A 20 -26.31 -22.11 -47.85
C LEU A 20 -25.96 -22.03 -49.34
N ASP A 21 -26.91 -21.55 -50.15
CA ASP A 21 -26.62 -21.20 -51.54
C ASP A 21 -25.75 -19.94 -51.64
N ALA A 22 -25.20 -19.67 -52.84
CA ALA A 22 -24.31 -18.54 -53.06
C ALA A 22 -24.97 -17.16 -52.78
N THR A 23 -26.29 -17.05 -52.96
CA THR A 23 -27.03 -15.80 -52.72
C THR A 23 -27.28 -15.62 -51.22
N GLU A 24 -27.60 -16.69 -50.52
CA GLU A 24 -27.81 -16.71 -49.07
C GLU A 24 -26.51 -16.47 -48.30
N ALA A 25 -25.41 -17.11 -48.72
CA ALA A 25 -24.08 -16.86 -48.16
C ALA A 25 -23.67 -15.39 -48.31
N ALA A 26 -23.83 -14.81 -49.50
CA ALA A 26 -23.53 -13.40 -49.74
C ALA A 26 -24.39 -12.45 -48.88
N LYS A 27 -25.65 -12.81 -48.61
CA LYS A 27 -26.52 -12.07 -47.68
C LYS A 27 -26.01 -12.15 -46.24
N VAL A 28 -25.61 -13.34 -45.78
CA VAL A 28 -25.03 -13.51 -44.43
C VAL A 28 -23.75 -12.69 -44.29
N GLU A 29 -22.87 -12.71 -45.29
CA GLU A 29 -21.64 -11.91 -45.30
C GLU A 29 -21.93 -10.40 -45.18
N LEU A 30 -22.83 -9.88 -46.03
CA LEU A 30 -23.20 -8.47 -46.02
C LEU A 30 -23.85 -8.04 -44.70
N GLU A 31 -24.71 -8.88 -44.13
CA GLU A 31 -25.38 -8.57 -42.86
C GLU A 31 -24.41 -8.69 -41.67
N ALA A 32 -23.46 -9.62 -41.68
CA ALA A 32 -22.45 -9.78 -40.63
C ALA A 32 -21.49 -8.58 -40.52
N GLU A 33 -21.30 -7.80 -41.60
CA GLU A 33 -20.58 -6.53 -41.53
C GLU A 33 -21.29 -5.52 -40.60
N ARG A 34 -22.62 -5.57 -40.55
CA ARG A 34 -23.45 -4.58 -39.84
C ARG A 34 -23.97 -5.08 -38.50
N ASP A 35 -24.17 -6.40 -38.35
CA ASP A 35 -24.72 -7.03 -37.15
C ASP A 35 -23.62 -7.72 -36.33
N PRO A 36 -23.26 -7.19 -35.14
CA PRO A 36 -22.24 -7.81 -34.29
C PRO A 36 -22.66 -9.15 -33.69
N GLU A 37 -23.96 -9.40 -33.50
CA GLU A 37 -24.48 -10.64 -32.92
C GLU A 37 -24.33 -11.78 -33.93
N LEU A 38 -24.72 -11.55 -35.19
CA LEU A 38 -24.52 -12.50 -36.29
C LEU A 38 -23.04 -12.80 -36.53
N ARG A 39 -22.18 -11.78 -36.52
CA ARG A 39 -20.73 -11.96 -36.68
C ARG A 39 -20.11 -12.81 -35.57
N ALA A 40 -20.54 -12.58 -34.33
CA ALA A 40 -20.09 -13.37 -33.19
C ALA A 40 -20.56 -14.82 -33.29
N ALA A 41 -21.80 -15.06 -33.71
CA ALA A 41 -22.33 -16.40 -33.93
C ALA A 41 -21.56 -17.16 -35.02
N VAL A 42 -21.25 -16.51 -36.16
CA VAL A 42 -20.41 -17.09 -37.22
C VAL A 42 -19.01 -17.44 -36.71
N ALA A 43 -18.38 -16.56 -35.93
CA ALA A 43 -17.08 -16.84 -35.33
C ALA A 43 -17.12 -18.03 -34.36
N ALA A 44 -18.13 -18.09 -33.49
CA ALA A 44 -18.32 -19.19 -32.55
C ALA A 44 -18.59 -20.53 -33.28
N SER A 45 -19.35 -20.48 -34.38
CA SER A 45 -19.61 -21.65 -35.23
C SER A 45 -18.32 -22.17 -35.88
N ARG A 46 -17.48 -21.28 -36.44
CA ARG A 46 -16.16 -21.64 -36.99
C ARG A 46 -15.27 -22.34 -35.96
N GLU A 47 -15.17 -21.77 -34.76
CA GLU A 47 -14.37 -22.37 -33.69
C GLU A 47 -14.88 -23.76 -33.29
N ARG A 48 -16.20 -23.92 -33.22
CA ARG A 48 -16.85 -25.19 -32.90
C ARG A 48 -16.59 -26.28 -33.93
N PHE A 49 -16.51 -25.93 -35.21
CA PHE A 49 -16.28 -26.89 -36.30
C PHE A 49 -14.82 -27.05 -36.72
N LEU A 50 -13.91 -26.18 -36.25
CA LEU A 50 -12.48 -26.26 -36.52
C LEU A 50 -11.86 -27.67 -36.26
N PRO A 51 -12.24 -28.41 -35.20
CA PRO A 51 -11.69 -29.76 -34.98
C PRO A 51 -12.02 -30.77 -36.09
N LEU A 52 -13.04 -30.51 -36.93
CA LEU A 52 -13.35 -31.35 -38.08
C LEU A 52 -12.31 -31.20 -39.19
N ASP A 53 -11.76 -30.00 -39.38
CA ASP A 53 -10.72 -29.73 -40.38
C ASP A 53 -9.39 -30.41 -40.01
N GLU A 54 -9.08 -30.51 -38.72
CA GLU A 54 -7.86 -31.19 -38.23
C GLU A 54 -7.86 -32.71 -38.49
N LEU A 55 -9.05 -33.31 -38.68
CA LEU A 55 -9.18 -34.74 -38.99
C LEU A 55 -8.92 -35.05 -40.47
N ALA A 56 -8.87 -34.05 -41.34
CA ALA A 56 -8.65 -34.25 -42.76
C ALA A 56 -7.18 -34.63 -43.06
N PRO A 57 -6.91 -35.74 -43.76
CA PRO A 57 -5.54 -36.09 -44.14
C PRO A 57 -4.99 -35.07 -45.15
N PRO A 58 -3.72 -34.65 -45.04
CA PRO A 58 -3.14 -33.69 -45.96
C PRO A 58 -3.05 -34.27 -47.38
N LEU A 59 -3.57 -33.54 -48.36
CA LEU A 59 -3.45 -33.89 -49.77
C LEU A 59 -2.25 -33.13 -50.37
N PRO A 60 -1.35 -33.80 -51.12
CA PRO A 60 -0.23 -33.14 -51.77
C PRO A 60 -0.74 -32.15 -52.82
N THR A 61 -0.27 -30.91 -52.75
CA THR A 61 -0.57 -29.86 -53.74
C THR A 61 0.55 -29.77 -54.79
N ASN A 62 0.20 -29.36 -56.01
CA ASN A 62 1.19 -29.13 -57.08
C ASN A 62 1.78 -27.71 -56.95
N GLU A 63 3.09 -27.58 -57.05
CA GLU A 63 3.80 -26.28 -57.06
C GLU A 63 3.23 -25.30 -58.10
N ALA A 64 2.81 -25.81 -59.27
CA ALA A 64 2.19 -24.99 -60.31
C ALA A 64 0.85 -24.38 -59.88
N LEU A 65 0.11 -25.02 -58.97
CA LEU A 65 -1.10 -24.44 -58.37
C LEU A 65 -0.72 -23.24 -57.51
N TRP A 66 0.37 -23.34 -56.75
CA TRP A 66 0.85 -22.25 -55.91
C TRP A 66 1.22 -21.01 -56.72
N GLN A 67 2.00 -21.21 -57.78
CA GLN A 67 2.39 -20.13 -58.69
C GLN A 67 1.18 -19.46 -59.36
N ARG A 68 0.14 -20.22 -59.70
CA ARG A 68 -1.11 -19.67 -60.26
C ARG A 68 -1.89 -18.84 -59.25
N ILE A 69 -1.93 -19.26 -57.98
CA ILE A 69 -2.57 -18.48 -56.92
C ILE A 69 -1.81 -17.17 -56.71
N GLU A 70 -0.48 -17.23 -56.60
CA GLU A 70 0.38 -16.05 -56.43
C GLU A 70 0.20 -15.05 -57.57
N ALA A 71 0.15 -15.52 -58.83
CA ALA A 71 -0.08 -14.67 -59.99
C ALA A 71 -1.52 -14.11 -60.10
N ALA A 72 -2.51 -14.77 -59.49
CA ALA A 72 -3.90 -14.35 -59.50
C ALA A 72 -4.26 -13.35 -58.38
N LEU A 73 -3.39 -13.20 -57.38
CA LEU A 73 -3.57 -12.20 -56.34
C LEU A 73 -3.47 -10.79 -56.95
N PRO A 74 -4.37 -9.86 -56.60
CA PRO A 74 -4.27 -8.49 -57.07
C PRO A 74 -2.91 -7.91 -56.65
N PRO A 75 -2.20 -7.20 -57.54
CA PRO A 75 -0.93 -6.59 -57.19
C PRO A 75 -1.16 -5.71 -55.97
N GLN A 76 -0.45 -6.01 -54.88
CA GLN A 76 -0.54 -5.28 -53.61
C GLN A 76 0.11 -3.89 -53.78
N SER A 77 -0.57 -3.06 -54.55
CA SER A 77 -0.16 -1.71 -54.95
C SER A 77 -0.45 -0.78 -53.77
N GLY A 78 0.35 -0.95 -52.71
CA GLY A 78 0.15 -0.24 -51.46
C GLY A 78 1.29 -0.38 -50.44
N MET A 79 2.34 -1.15 -50.71
CA MET A 79 3.53 -1.23 -49.84
C MET A 79 4.82 -1.26 -50.68
N ALA A 80 4.96 -0.31 -51.59
CA ALA A 80 6.25 0.05 -52.16
C ALA A 80 6.52 1.54 -51.92
N SER A 81 6.80 1.87 -50.66
CA SER A 81 7.59 3.06 -50.32
C SER A 81 8.25 2.89 -48.96
N ALA A 82 9.59 2.97 -49.01
CA ALA A 82 10.55 3.07 -47.93
C ALA A 82 10.83 1.81 -47.08
N SER A 83 12.09 1.41 -47.11
CA SER A 83 12.76 0.55 -46.15
C SER A 83 12.49 1.04 -44.72
N ALA A 84 11.59 0.36 -44.03
CA ALA A 84 11.53 0.25 -42.59
C ALA A 84 10.92 -1.12 -42.30
N ALA A 85 11.58 -1.93 -41.47
CA ALA A 85 11.06 -3.21 -41.02
C ALA A 85 9.60 -3.06 -40.56
N PRO A 86 8.70 -4.03 -40.83
CA PRO A 86 7.33 -3.95 -40.37
C PRO A 86 7.33 -3.80 -38.86
N SER A 87 6.85 -2.66 -38.35
CA SER A 87 6.57 -2.49 -36.93
C SER A 87 5.61 -3.62 -36.53
N PRO A 88 5.91 -4.41 -35.49
CA PRO A 88 5.03 -5.49 -35.06
C PRO A 88 3.62 -4.93 -34.80
N ALA A 89 2.57 -5.64 -35.21
CA ALA A 89 1.17 -5.22 -34.99
C ALA A 89 0.81 -5.04 -33.50
N ASN A 90 1.70 -5.48 -32.59
CA ASN A 90 1.65 -5.26 -31.16
C ASN A 90 2.55 -4.09 -30.68
N ASP A 91 2.95 -3.17 -31.57
CA ASP A 91 3.64 -1.94 -31.19
C ASP A 91 2.67 -1.03 -30.45
N ASN A 92 2.49 -1.30 -29.16
CA ASN A 92 1.75 -0.45 -28.25
C ASN A 92 2.57 0.83 -28.01
N LYS A 93 2.59 1.73 -28.98
CA LYS A 93 3.15 3.08 -28.85
C LYS A 93 2.48 3.85 -27.69
N SER A 94 1.26 3.44 -27.29
CA SER A 94 0.60 3.92 -26.07
C SER A 94 1.31 3.43 -24.79
N ALA A 95 1.79 2.19 -24.75
CA ALA A 95 2.62 1.69 -23.64
C ALA A 95 3.92 2.50 -23.49
N ARG A 96 4.49 3.04 -24.59
CA ARG A 96 5.67 3.90 -24.51
C ARG A 96 5.40 5.24 -23.80
N ARG A 97 4.16 5.75 -23.87
CA ARG A 97 3.73 6.97 -23.15
C ARG A 97 3.41 6.71 -21.67
N TRP A 98 3.02 5.49 -21.31
CA TRP A 98 2.70 5.11 -19.93
C TRP A 98 3.92 4.62 -19.15
N LYS A 99 4.96 4.11 -19.83
CA LYS A 99 6.25 3.74 -19.22
C LYS A 99 6.85 4.79 -18.29
N PRO A 100 6.94 6.10 -18.64
CA PRO A 100 7.45 7.11 -17.71
C PRO A 100 6.53 7.30 -16.48
N ILE A 101 5.21 7.18 -16.66
CA ILE A 101 4.24 7.26 -15.54
C ILE A 101 4.40 6.05 -14.61
N ALA A 102 4.53 4.85 -15.16
CA ALA A 102 4.77 3.63 -14.40
C ALA A 102 6.12 3.66 -13.66
N LEU A 103 7.18 4.14 -14.31
CA LEU A 103 8.49 4.33 -13.68
C LEU A 103 8.44 5.38 -12.56
N ALA A 104 7.74 6.50 -12.78
CA ALA A 104 7.55 7.53 -11.76
C ALA A 104 6.74 7.01 -10.57
N ALA A 105 5.67 6.25 -10.81
CA ALA A 105 4.86 5.63 -9.76
C ALA A 105 5.67 4.61 -8.95
N MET A 106 6.52 3.81 -9.61
CA MET A 106 7.39 2.83 -8.95
C MET A 106 8.48 3.52 -8.11
N ALA A 107 9.10 4.57 -8.64
CA ALA A 107 10.06 5.40 -7.91
C ALA A 107 9.41 6.08 -6.70
N ALA A 108 8.22 6.66 -6.87
CA ALA A 108 7.45 7.27 -5.78
C ALA A 108 7.07 6.23 -4.71
N SER A 109 6.67 5.02 -5.11
CA SER A 109 6.35 3.93 -4.19
C SER A 109 7.58 3.45 -3.41
N LEU A 110 8.74 3.34 -4.05
CA LEU A 110 10.00 3.03 -3.39
C LEU A 110 10.41 4.13 -2.41
N LEU A 111 10.32 5.40 -2.80
CA LEU A 111 10.59 6.53 -1.91
C LEU A 111 9.64 6.54 -0.72
N LEU A 112 8.35 6.25 -0.93
CA LEU A 112 7.37 6.15 0.14
C LEU A 112 7.68 4.97 1.05
N ALA A 113 8.02 3.79 0.52
CA ALA A 113 8.39 2.62 1.31
C ALA A 113 9.66 2.87 2.13
N VAL A 114 10.69 3.48 1.54
CA VAL A 114 11.93 3.86 2.25
C VAL A 114 11.65 4.92 3.30
N SER A 115 10.86 5.95 2.98
CA SER A 115 10.49 7.02 3.92
C SER A 115 9.68 6.48 5.09
N LEU A 116 8.70 5.62 4.82
CA LEU A 116 7.88 4.97 5.84
C LEU A 116 8.71 4.02 6.69
N GLY A 117 9.60 3.24 6.07
CA GLY A 117 10.56 2.40 6.77
C GLY A 117 11.46 3.21 7.69
N PHE A 118 12.01 4.32 7.19
CA PHE A 118 12.84 5.23 7.99
C PHE A 118 12.03 5.87 9.14
N SER A 119 10.78 6.27 8.88
CA SER A 119 9.90 6.89 9.88
C SER A 119 9.53 5.91 11.00
N LEU A 120 9.14 4.68 10.65
CA LEU A 120 8.73 3.65 11.61
C LEU A 120 9.91 3.05 12.38
N LEU A 121 11.10 2.99 11.79
CA LEU A 121 12.30 2.47 12.46
C LEU A 121 13.09 3.54 13.24
N ARG A 122 12.73 4.83 13.13
CA ARG A 122 13.30 5.86 14.01
C ARG A 122 12.72 5.70 15.42
N THR A 123 13.37 4.88 16.24
CA THR A 123 13.22 4.98 17.69
C THR A 123 13.86 6.30 18.11
N GLN A 124 13.08 7.22 18.67
CA GLN A 124 13.63 8.40 19.33
C GLN A 124 14.42 7.89 20.54
N GLU A 125 15.72 8.19 20.61
CA GLU A 125 16.50 7.90 21.80
C GLU A 125 16.17 8.96 22.86
N PRO A 126 15.99 8.57 24.13
CA PRO A 126 15.82 9.55 25.20
C PRO A 126 17.09 10.40 25.32
N LEU A 127 16.97 11.67 25.67
CA LEU A 127 18.12 12.51 25.96
C LEU A 127 18.67 12.24 27.35
N VAL A 128 17.81 11.82 28.29
CA VAL A 128 18.21 11.36 29.62
C VAL A 128 17.34 10.22 30.12
N ILE A 129 17.92 9.41 30.99
CA ILE A 129 17.24 8.33 31.71
C ILE A 129 17.47 8.54 33.21
N ALA A 130 16.39 8.61 33.99
CA ALA A 130 16.43 8.67 35.44
C ALA A 130 15.89 7.36 36.03
N VAL A 131 16.71 6.68 36.82
CA VAL A 131 16.28 5.51 37.61
C VAL A 131 15.84 6.01 38.98
N LEU A 132 14.56 5.83 39.29
CA LEU A 132 13.96 6.34 40.52
C LEU A 132 13.98 5.23 41.59
N VAL A 133 14.53 5.57 42.76
CA VAL A 133 14.61 4.67 43.91
C VAL A 133 13.81 5.18 45.09
N ASN A 134 13.25 4.27 45.88
CA ASN A 134 12.60 4.59 47.16
C ASN A 134 13.66 4.86 48.26
N GLU A 135 13.21 5.16 49.48
CA GLU A 135 14.10 5.41 50.62
C GLU A 135 14.97 4.21 51.01
N SER A 136 14.52 2.99 50.74
CA SER A 136 15.31 1.75 50.92
C SER A 136 16.31 1.48 49.79
N GLY A 137 16.36 2.30 48.74
CA GLY A 137 17.28 2.16 47.61
C GLY A 137 16.82 1.16 46.54
N GLU A 138 15.58 0.69 46.61
CA GLU A 138 14.99 -0.21 45.62
C GLU A 138 14.47 0.58 44.41
N VAL A 139 14.67 0.05 43.22
CA VAL A 139 14.22 0.68 41.97
C VAL A 139 12.70 0.57 41.86
N GLN A 140 12.02 1.70 41.74
CA GLN A 140 10.55 1.78 41.66
C GLN A 140 10.04 2.15 40.27
N ALA A 141 10.79 2.98 39.54
CA ALA A 141 10.41 3.44 38.22
C ALA A 141 11.63 3.90 37.40
N VAL A 142 11.46 3.96 36.08
CA VAL A 142 12.42 4.57 35.16
C VAL A 142 11.70 5.66 34.37
N VAL A 143 12.31 6.84 34.30
CA VAL A 143 11.82 7.97 33.49
C VAL A 143 12.80 8.18 32.34
N GLU A 144 12.28 8.15 31.12
CA GLU A 144 13.00 8.43 29.88
C GLU A 144 12.46 9.75 29.33
N ASP A 145 13.29 10.79 29.32
CA ASP A 145 12.92 12.12 28.82
C ASP A 145 13.60 12.38 27.48
N PHE A 146 12.78 12.69 26.47
CA PHE A 146 13.21 12.90 25.09
C PHE A 146 13.52 14.39 24.78
N GLY A 147 13.40 15.28 25.78
CA GLY A 147 13.62 16.72 25.67
C GLY A 147 12.62 17.48 24.82
N ASN A 148 11.50 16.85 24.51
CA ASN A 148 10.34 17.47 23.92
C ASN A 148 9.20 17.48 24.96
N GLN A 149 7.95 17.52 24.53
CA GLN A 149 6.80 17.47 25.43
C GLN A 149 6.47 16.05 25.91
N ARG A 150 7.29 15.04 25.61
CA ARG A 150 7.04 13.65 26.00
C ARG A 150 8.10 13.13 26.95
N ALA A 151 7.64 12.53 28.03
CA ALA A 151 8.42 11.66 28.89
C ALA A 151 7.75 10.28 28.93
N MET A 152 8.53 9.21 28.86
CA MET A 152 8.05 7.86 29.08
C MET A 152 8.39 7.44 30.50
N VAL A 153 7.38 6.97 31.23
CA VAL A 153 7.55 6.51 32.61
C VAL A 153 7.20 5.05 32.66
N ARG A 154 8.17 4.24 33.09
CA ARG A 154 8.01 2.81 33.29
C ARG A 154 7.98 2.51 34.78
N MET A 155 6.81 2.11 35.26
CA MET A 155 6.62 1.68 36.64
C MET A 155 7.15 0.24 36.78
N LEU A 156 8.01 0.01 37.77
CA LEU A 156 8.65 -1.29 38.05
C LEU A 156 8.15 -1.90 39.36
N ALA A 157 7.59 -1.09 40.25
CA ALA A 157 6.89 -1.53 41.45
C ALA A 157 5.38 -1.31 41.30
N ASP A 158 4.61 -2.22 41.88
CA ASP A 158 3.17 -2.09 41.99
C ASP A 158 2.81 -1.21 43.18
N TYR A 159 2.02 -0.17 42.93
CA TYR A 159 1.47 0.68 43.98
C TYR A 159 -0.05 0.49 44.05
N ASP A 160 -0.56 0.20 45.25
CA ASP A 160 -2.00 0.25 45.51
C ASP A 160 -2.41 1.72 45.72
N VAL A 161 -2.83 2.36 44.64
CA VAL A 161 -3.23 3.77 44.63
C VAL A 161 -4.73 3.85 44.94
N ALA A 162 -5.06 4.47 46.07
CA ALA A 162 -6.45 4.70 46.45
C ALA A 162 -7.19 5.55 45.39
N PRO A 163 -8.52 5.39 45.22
CA PRO A 163 -9.29 6.09 44.19
C PRO A 163 -9.27 7.62 44.28
N ASP A 164 -8.97 8.16 45.46
CA ASP A 164 -8.85 9.60 45.72
C ASP A 164 -7.41 10.13 45.58
N LYS A 165 -6.49 9.30 45.08
CA LYS A 165 -5.07 9.61 44.88
C LYS A 165 -4.64 9.35 43.44
N THR A 166 -3.54 9.98 43.06
CA THR A 166 -2.89 9.74 41.77
C THR A 166 -1.38 9.86 41.94
N ILE A 167 -0.62 9.18 41.09
CA ILE A 167 0.83 9.36 41.06
C ILE A 167 1.12 10.53 40.12
N GLN A 168 1.92 11.49 40.58
CA GLN A 168 2.37 12.60 39.74
C GLN A 168 3.88 12.54 39.56
N VAL A 169 4.32 12.76 38.32
CA VAL A 169 5.73 12.73 37.95
C VAL A 169 6.24 14.15 37.80
N TRP A 170 7.39 14.42 38.37
CA TRP A 170 8.00 15.72 38.43
C TRP A 170 9.43 15.69 37.92
N THR A 171 9.87 16.84 37.44
CA THR A 171 11.25 17.11 37.06
C THR A 171 11.67 18.45 37.63
N LEU A 172 12.96 18.61 37.92
CA LEU A 172 13.53 19.87 38.39
C LEU A 172 14.56 20.38 37.37
N PRO A 173 14.14 21.13 36.34
CA PRO A 173 15.05 21.58 35.28
C PRO A 173 16.19 22.46 35.82
N SER A 174 15.87 23.34 36.77
CA SER A 174 16.84 24.16 37.48
C SER A 174 16.28 24.63 38.83
N LYS A 175 17.15 25.14 39.72
CA LYS A 175 16.73 25.68 41.02
C LYS A 175 15.87 26.93 40.88
N GLU A 176 16.06 27.69 39.81
CA GLU A 176 15.35 28.93 39.50
C GLU A 176 13.93 28.67 39.00
N THR A 177 13.75 27.66 38.13
CA THR A 177 12.42 27.26 37.65
C THR A 177 11.64 26.52 38.73
N GLY A 178 12.31 25.72 39.54
CA GLY A 178 11.68 24.86 40.53
C GLY A 178 11.04 23.61 39.90
N PRO A 179 10.34 22.79 40.71
CA PRO A 179 9.72 21.55 40.25
C PRO A 179 8.65 21.82 39.22
N VAL A 180 8.64 21.04 38.14
CA VAL A 180 7.64 21.09 37.09
C VAL A 180 7.01 19.72 36.93
N SER A 181 5.69 19.68 36.86
CA SER A 181 4.93 18.46 36.61
C SER A 181 5.14 18.00 35.17
N LEU A 182 5.52 16.73 35.00
CA LEU A 182 5.52 16.05 33.70
C LEU A 182 4.16 15.42 33.38
N GLY A 183 3.37 15.08 34.40
CA GLY A 183 2.02 14.52 34.20
C GLY A 183 1.57 13.60 35.32
N LEU A 184 0.35 13.09 35.19
CA LEU A 184 -0.31 12.20 36.14
C LEU A 184 -0.34 10.75 35.63
N ILE A 185 -0.31 9.79 36.54
CA ILE A 185 -0.43 8.35 36.28
C ILE A 185 -1.60 7.83 37.12
N GLU A 186 -2.72 7.54 36.46
CA GLU A 186 -3.99 7.19 37.13
C GLU A 186 -4.04 5.76 37.70
N GLN A 187 -3.08 4.88 37.36
CA GLN A 187 -3.13 3.45 37.73
C GLN A 187 -1.77 2.81 38.07
N ALA A 188 -0.75 3.60 38.43
CA ALA A 188 0.62 3.09 38.64
C ALA A 188 1.16 2.21 37.49
N ARG A 189 0.66 2.43 36.26
CA ARG A 189 1.09 1.71 35.06
C ARG A 189 2.09 2.52 34.28
N SER A 190 2.92 1.81 33.52
CA SER A 190 3.82 2.44 32.55
C SER A 190 3.00 3.23 31.52
N THR A 191 3.37 4.49 31.29
CA THR A 191 2.65 5.40 30.39
C THR A 191 3.59 6.44 29.78
N THR A 192 3.17 7.01 28.65
CA THR A 192 3.75 8.24 28.12
C THR A 192 3.00 9.43 28.73
N LEU A 193 3.75 10.45 29.15
CA LEU A 193 3.24 11.69 29.68
C LEU A 193 3.51 12.82 28.70
N ASP A 194 2.47 13.59 28.40
CA ASP A 194 2.57 14.83 27.62
C ASP A 194 2.73 16.02 28.59
N GLY A 195 3.98 16.38 28.85
CA GLY A 195 4.38 17.45 29.76
C GLY A 195 4.45 18.84 29.09
N PRO A 196 4.73 19.89 29.87
CA PRO A 196 4.91 21.24 29.33
C PRO A 196 6.20 21.34 28.49
N SER A 197 6.28 22.39 27.66
CA SER A 197 7.53 22.69 26.96
C SER A 197 8.62 23.11 27.96
N LEU A 198 9.64 22.28 28.12
CA LEU A 198 10.76 22.51 29.01
C LEU A 198 12.08 22.70 28.26
N PRO A 199 13.10 23.30 28.90
CA PRO A 199 14.48 23.28 28.38
C PRO A 199 14.96 21.85 28.19
N SER A 200 15.95 21.64 27.32
CA SER A 200 16.53 20.31 27.11
C SER A 200 17.02 19.71 28.44
N PRO A 201 16.64 18.46 28.75
CA PRO A 201 16.99 17.81 30.00
C PRO A 201 18.49 17.59 30.08
N ARG A 202 19.02 17.67 31.31
CA ARG A 202 20.46 17.60 31.58
C ARG A 202 20.82 16.38 32.40
N GLY A 203 22.08 15.95 32.28
CA GLY A 203 22.66 15.04 33.25
C GLY A 203 22.54 15.60 34.66
N ASP A 204 22.32 14.70 35.62
CA ASP A 204 22.10 14.99 37.04
C ASP A 204 20.86 15.85 37.35
N GLN A 205 19.90 15.94 36.42
CA GLN A 205 18.60 16.54 36.67
C GLN A 205 17.75 15.64 37.56
N LEU A 206 17.08 16.23 38.56
CA LEU A 206 16.25 15.47 39.50
C LEU A 206 14.88 15.16 38.89
N TYR A 207 14.49 13.89 39.00
CA TYR A 207 13.14 13.40 38.71
C TYR A 207 12.60 12.72 39.96
N GLU A 208 11.30 12.87 40.19
CA GLU A 208 10.63 12.26 41.33
C GLU A 208 9.18 11.93 41.01
N ILE A 209 8.65 10.95 41.74
CA ILE A 209 7.24 10.59 41.72
C ILE A 209 6.65 10.78 43.11
N THR A 210 5.50 11.44 43.18
CA THR A 210 4.78 11.69 44.43
C THR A 210 3.36 11.15 44.38
N LEU A 211 2.80 10.83 45.54
CA LEU A 211 1.41 10.44 45.68
C LEU A 211 0.53 11.65 46.01
N GLU A 212 -0.16 12.18 45.02
CA GLU A 212 -0.95 13.40 45.11
C GLU A 212 -2.46 13.11 45.26
N PRO A 213 -3.28 14.11 45.66
CA PRO A 213 -4.74 14.00 45.56
C PRO A 213 -5.20 13.72 44.12
N ALA A 214 -6.42 13.21 43.96
CA ALA A 214 -7.06 13.07 42.66
C ALA A 214 -7.00 14.40 41.88
N GLY A 215 -6.53 14.35 40.63
CA GLY A 215 -6.26 15.53 39.80
C GLY A 215 -4.85 16.14 39.95
N GLY A 216 -4.01 15.60 40.84
CA GLY A 216 -2.64 16.03 41.07
C GLY A 216 -2.48 17.07 42.17
N SER A 217 -1.29 17.65 42.26
CA SER A 217 -0.98 18.67 43.26
C SER A 217 -1.78 19.96 43.04
N PRO A 218 -2.46 20.47 44.08
CA PRO A 218 -3.22 21.71 44.01
C PRO A 218 -2.34 22.97 43.94
N THR A 219 -1.04 22.86 44.23
CA THR A 219 -0.13 24.03 44.31
C THR A 219 0.78 24.16 43.09
N GLY A 220 0.74 23.20 42.17
CA GLY A 220 1.71 23.12 41.06
C GLY A 220 3.13 22.76 41.52
N ARG A 221 3.29 22.28 42.75
CA ARG A 221 4.55 21.75 43.32
C ARG A 221 4.27 20.43 44.04
N PRO A 222 5.23 19.53 44.20
CA PRO A 222 5.04 18.30 44.97
C PRO A 222 4.46 18.59 46.37
N THR A 223 3.30 18.02 46.68
CA THR A 223 2.60 18.20 47.98
C THR A 223 2.43 16.89 48.75
N GLY A 224 2.44 15.77 48.04
CA GLY A 224 2.33 14.43 48.58
C GLY A 224 3.65 13.83 49.05
N PRO A 225 3.62 12.65 49.68
CA PRO A 225 4.82 11.89 49.98
C PRO A 225 5.54 11.49 48.69
N ILE A 226 6.87 11.55 48.73
CA ILE A 226 7.74 11.10 47.64
C ILE A 226 7.82 9.58 47.68
N LEU A 227 7.39 8.92 46.60
CA LEU A 227 7.46 7.47 46.46
C LEU A 227 8.85 7.02 45.99
N ALA A 228 9.43 7.76 45.04
CA ALA A 228 10.76 7.51 44.53
C ALA A 228 11.36 8.76 43.88
N LYS A 229 12.69 8.83 43.87
CA LYS A 229 13.44 9.92 43.22
C LYS A 229 14.76 9.42 42.65
N GLY A 230 15.31 10.16 41.69
CA GLY A 230 16.54 9.79 41.02
C GLY A 230 17.13 10.93 40.20
N LEU A 231 18.42 10.83 39.91
CA LEU A 231 19.13 11.76 39.04
C LEU A 231 19.24 11.17 37.64
N ALA A 232 18.92 11.98 36.64
CA ALA A 232 19.06 11.63 35.23
C ALA A 232 20.52 11.40 34.84
N LYS A 233 20.75 10.44 33.95
CA LYS A 233 22.01 10.24 33.23
C LYS A 233 21.77 10.34 31.75
N LEU A 234 22.77 10.83 31.02
CA LEU A 234 22.77 10.78 29.56
C LEU A 234 22.86 9.30 29.13
N PRO A 235 22.13 8.88 28.09
CA PRO A 235 22.31 7.56 27.50
C PRO A 235 23.76 7.41 26.99
N LEU A 236 24.30 6.20 27.12
CA LEU A 236 25.65 5.84 26.68
C LEU A 236 25.70 5.52 25.19
#